data_AF-A0A346N3Q6-F1
#
_entry.id   AF-A0A346N3Q6-F1
#
_cell.length_a   1.000
_cell.length_b   1.000
_cell.length_c   1.000
_cell.angle_alpha   90.00
_cell.angle_beta   90.00
_cell.angle_gamma   90.00
#
_symmetry.space_group_name_H-M   'P 1'
#
loop_
_entity.id
_entity.type
_entity.pdbx_description
1 polymer ?
#
loop_
_entity_poly.entity_id
_entity_poly.type
_entity_poly.pdbx_seq_one_letter_code
_entity_poly.pdbx_strand_id
1 'polypeptide(L)'
;MTIRKIFRPTALLALLLPLAAIAADAPPVPAAAATPATAPVPVAAPPTLLGAAGYPAHSCTKPTLPAAPTGIGGEGEVMMYNAQVRAFNQQIQGYTKCIGAYMDTANADIERIQARVSAAVAEANAR
;
A
#
# COMPACT_ATOMS: atom_id res chain seq x y z
N MET A 1 -36.93 -40.12 12.76
CA MET A 1 -36.06 -41.02 11.97
C MET A 1 -34.65 -40.47 12.01
N THR A 2 -33.84 -41.08 12.87
CA THR A 2 -32.40 -40.84 13.09
C THR A 2 -31.61 -41.36 11.89
N ILE A 3 -30.49 -40.72 11.51
CA ILE A 3 -29.18 -41.39 11.34
C ILE A 3 -28.10 -40.33 11.02
N ARG A 4 -27.11 -40.30 11.90
CA ARG A 4 -25.83 -39.61 11.80
C ARG A 4 -24.99 -40.22 10.68
N LYS A 5 -24.32 -39.42 9.84
CA LYS A 5 -23.12 -39.80 9.10
C LYS A 5 -22.26 -38.57 8.82
N ILE A 6 -20.94 -38.55 8.87
CA ILE A 6 -19.89 -39.43 9.42
C ILE A 6 -18.70 -38.46 9.57
N PHE A 7 -18.09 -38.45 10.75
CA PHE A 7 -16.86 -37.74 11.05
C PHE A 7 -15.71 -38.52 10.40
N ARG A 8 -14.84 -37.85 9.63
CA ARG A 8 -13.49 -38.35 9.33
C ARG A 8 -12.50 -37.19 9.43
N PRO A 9 -11.65 -37.15 10.47
CA PRO A 9 -10.51 -36.26 10.54
C PRO A 9 -9.35 -36.94 9.81
N THR A 10 -8.90 -36.38 8.69
CA THR A 10 -7.66 -36.82 8.07
C THR A 10 -6.52 -36.16 8.81
N ALA A 11 -5.84 -36.99 9.58
CA ALA A 11 -4.67 -36.73 10.37
C ALA A 11 -3.45 -36.36 9.52
N LEU A 12 -2.57 -35.57 10.14
CA LEU A 12 -1.11 -35.63 10.08
C LEU A 12 -0.43 -35.51 8.70
N LEU A 13 0.35 -34.43 8.51
CA LEU A 13 1.82 -34.57 8.49
C LEU A 13 2.47 -33.20 8.70
N ALA A 14 2.88 -32.92 9.93
CA ALA A 14 3.76 -31.81 10.26
C ALA A 14 5.17 -32.17 9.79
N LEU A 15 5.65 -31.51 8.73
CA LEU A 15 7.05 -31.56 8.32
C LEU A 15 7.88 -30.72 9.30
N LEU A 16 8.46 -31.38 10.29
CA LEU A 16 9.52 -30.85 11.13
C LEU A 16 10.84 -30.91 10.34
N LEU A 17 11.27 -29.78 9.78
CA LEU A 17 12.67 -29.59 9.38
C LEU A 17 13.48 -29.13 10.61
N PRO A 18 14.64 -29.76 10.92
CA PRO A 18 15.57 -29.22 11.89
C PRO A 18 16.33 -28.03 11.30
N LEU A 19 16.18 -26.85 11.93
CA LEU A 19 17.09 -25.72 11.79
C LEU A 19 18.47 -26.12 12.34
N ALA A 20 19.45 -26.32 11.46
CA ALA A 20 20.84 -26.38 11.87
C ALA A 20 21.30 -24.96 12.22
N ALA A 21 21.52 -24.72 13.52
CA ALA A 21 22.15 -23.51 14.03
C ALA A 21 23.65 -23.53 13.69
N ILE A 22 24.06 -22.72 12.73
CA ILE A 22 25.47 -22.38 12.54
C ILE A 22 25.83 -21.26 13.52
N ALA A 23 26.52 -21.61 14.61
CA ALA A 23 27.15 -20.65 15.49
C ALA A 23 28.43 -20.14 14.80
N ALA A 24 28.36 -18.94 14.23
CA ALA A 24 29.53 -18.22 13.76
C ALA A 24 30.15 -17.46 14.94
N ASP A 25 31.35 -17.87 15.32
CA ASP A 25 32.21 -17.18 16.27
C ASP A 25 32.71 -15.89 15.61
N ALA A 26 32.21 -14.74 16.07
CA ALA A 26 32.56 -13.42 15.54
C ALA A 26 33.68 -12.79 16.40
N PRO A 27 34.78 -12.30 15.78
CA PRO A 27 35.87 -11.68 16.51
C PRO A 27 35.46 -10.34 17.16
N PRO A 28 36.16 -9.90 18.22
CA PRO A 28 35.86 -8.65 18.92
C PRO A 28 36.07 -7.44 18.00
N VAL A 29 35.01 -6.66 17.80
CA VAL A 29 35.04 -5.41 17.02
C VAL A 29 35.72 -4.32 17.85
N PRO A 30 36.73 -3.59 17.32
CA PRO A 30 37.36 -2.50 18.03
C PRO A 30 36.38 -1.34 18.25
N ALA A 31 36.48 -0.69 19.42
CA ALA A 31 35.66 0.44 19.81
C ALA A 31 35.86 1.62 18.84
N ALA A 32 34.82 1.90 18.04
CA ALA A 32 34.78 3.07 17.17
C ALA A 32 34.65 4.34 18.01
N ALA A 33 35.59 5.26 17.83
CA ALA A 33 35.55 6.59 18.40
C ALA A 33 34.31 7.35 17.92
N ALA A 34 33.53 7.89 18.86
CA ALA A 34 32.33 8.65 18.58
C ALA A 34 32.66 9.94 17.84
N THR A 35 32.33 9.99 16.55
CA THR A 35 32.28 11.24 15.77
C THR A 35 31.16 12.14 16.31
N PRO A 36 31.36 13.47 16.34
CA PRO A 36 30.33 14.41 16.78
C PRO A 36 29.08 14.28 15.91
N ALA A 37 27.93 14.06 16.54
CA ALA A 37 26.64 14.02 15.87
C ALA A 37 26.33 15.41 15.29
N THR A 38 26.50 15.56 13.98
CA THR A 38 25.92 16.67 13.24
C THR A 38 24.40 16.61 13.38
N ALA A 39 23.80 17.70 13.89
CA ALA A 39 22.35 17.82 14.03
C ALA A 39 21.66 17.53 12.67
N PRO A 40 20.58 16.74 12.64
CA PRO A 40 19.88 16.45 11.41
C PRO A 40 19.29 17.74 10.82
N VAL A 41 19.65 18.03 9.57
CA VAL A 41 18.99 19.06 8.77
C VAL A 41 17.50 18.69 8.70
N PRO A 42 16.56 19.62 8.95
CA PRO A 42 15.14 19.32 8.86
C PRO A 42 14.81 18.95 7.41
N VAL A 43 14.66 17.66 7.16
CA VAL A 43 14.08 17.14 5.92
C VAL A 43 12.65 17.63 5.88
N ALA A 44 12.29 18.36 4.82
CA ALA A 44 10.91 18.81 4.63
C ALA A 44 9.98 17.61 4.79
N ALA A 45 9.01 17.73 5.70
CA ALA A 45 8.07 16.64 5.95
C ALA A 45 7.37 16.29 4.63
N PRO A 46 7.16 14.98 4.35
CA PRO A 46 6.38 14.58 3.19
C PRO A 46 4.99 15.24 3.25
N PRO A 47 4.37 15.49 2.09
CA PRO A 47 3.04 16.09 2.03
C PRO A 47 2.06 15.33 2.95
N THR A 48 1.06 16.04 3.45
CA THR A 48 0.05 15.50 4.37
C THR A 48 -1.31 16.02 3.97
N LEU A 49 -2.33 15.18 4.11
CA LEU A 49 -3.73 15.57 3.92
C LEU A 49 -4.45 15.71 5.26
N LEU A 50 -3.74 15.61 6.39
CA LEU A 50 -4.30 15.80 7.73
C LEU A 50 -4.70 17.27 7.93
N GLY A 51 -5.96 17.57 7.64
CA GLY A 51 -6.57 18.88 7.86
C GLY A 51 -7.32 18.93 9.19
N ALA A 52 -7.54 20.16 9.69
CA ALA A 52 -8.34 20.39 10.91
C ALA A 52 -9.80 19.92 10.78
N ALA A 53 -10.33 19.88 9.55
CA ALA A 53 -11.69 19.43 9.25
C ALA A 53 -11.79 17.93 8.94
N GLY A 54 -10.72 17.16 9.16
CA GLY A 54 -10.65 15.73 8.86
C GLY A 54 -9.86 15.43 7.57
N TYR A 55 -10.05 14.20 7.06
CA TYR A 55 -9.37 13.71 5.87
C TYR A 55 -10.16 14.12 4.61
N PRO A 56 -9.62 14.98 3.73
CA PRO A 56 -10.34 15.48 2.57
C PRO A 56 -10.56 14.37 1.53
N ALA A 57 -11.64 14.46 0.75
CA ALA A 57 -11.82 13.58 -0.41
C ALA A 57 -10.83 13.91 -1.54
N HIS A 58 -10.53 12.94 -2.40
CA HIS A 58 -9.69 13.17 -3.57
C HIS A 58 -10.39 14.07 -4.61
N SER A 59 -9.61 14.84 -5.37
CA SER A 59 -10.11 15.68 -6.47
C SER A 59 -10.00 15.02 -7.85
N CYS A 60 -9.57 13.75 -7.91
CA CYS A 60 -9.35 13.04 -9.17
C CYS A 60 -10.66 12.79 -9.94
N THR A 61 -10.72 13.19 -11.21
CA THR A 61 -11.88 12.97 -12.08
C THR A 61 -11.79 11.63 -12.81
N LYS A 62 -12.77 10.75 -12.58
CA LYS A 62 -12.84 9.46 -13.26
C LYS A 62 -13.27 9.67 -14.73
N PRO A 63 -12.48 9.19 -15.71
CA PRO A 63 -12.87 9.26 -17.12
C PRO A 63 -14.07 8.37 -17.41
N THR A 64 -14.90 8.77 -18.37
CA THR A 64 -16.05 7.99 -18.82
C THR A 64 -15.63 7.01 -19.91
N LEU A 65 -16.00 5.74 -19.76
CA LEU A 65 -15.74 4.72 -20.76
C LEU A 65 -16.55 5.01 -22.04
N PRO A 66 -15.93 5.04 -23.23
CA PRO A 66 -16.66 5.24 -24.47
C PRO A 66 -17.63 4.08 -24.72
N ALA A 67 -18.81 4.40 -25.24
CA ALA A 67 -19.79 3.41 -25.61
C ALA A 67 -19.36 2.68 -26.89
N ALA A 68 -19.54 1.36 -26.91
CA ALA A 68 -19.28 0.59 -28.11
C ALA A 68 -20.29 0.97 -29.22
N PRO A 69 -19.85 1.02 -30.49
CA PRO A 69 -20.71 1.08 -31.66
C PRO A 69 -21.81 0.01 -31.61
N THR A 70 -23.04 0.35 -32.01
CA THR A 70 -24.19 -0.58 -32.02
C THR A 70 -24.55 -1.09 -33.42
N GLY A 71 -23.94 -0.55 -34.48
CA GLY A 71 -24.20 -0.91 -35.88
C GLY A 71 -23.30 -2.04 -36.42
N ILE A 72 -23.49 -2.39 -37.70
CA ILE A 72 -22.66 -3.38 -38.42
C ILE A 72 -21.23 -2.85 -38.68
N GLY A 73 -20.94 -1.60 -38.30
CA GLY A 73 -19.58 -1.05 -38.25
C GLY A 73 -19.02 -0.72 -39.64
N GLY A 74 -19.14 0.54 -40.04
CA GLY A 74 -18.32 1.07 -41.14
C GLY A 74 -16.90 1.40 -40.68
N GLU A 75 -15.94 1.46 -41.60
CA GLU A 75 -14.54 1.83 -41.29
C GLU A 75 -14.45 3.16 -40.51
N GLY A 76 -15.28 4.14 -40.85
CA GLY A 76 -15.37 5.42 -40.13
C GLY A 76 -15.84 5.29 -38.68
N GLU A 77 -16.84 4.46 -38.39
CA GLU A 77 -17.36 4.24 -37.05
C GLU A 77 -16.31 3.57 -36.15
N VAL A 78 -15.60 2.59 -36.72
CA VAL A 78 -14.47 1.92 -36.05
C VAL A 78 -13.34 2.90 -35.76
N MET A 79 -12.96 3.75 -36.72
CA MET A 79 -11.91 4.76 -36.51
C MET A 79 -12.27 5.74 -35.40
N MET A 80 -13.52 6.20 -35.37
CA MET A 80 -14.00 7.16 -34.38
C MET A 80 -14.03 6.54 -32.97
N TYR A 81 -14.55 5.32 -32.83
CA TYR A 81 -14.50 4.58 -31.57
C TYR A 81 -13.07 4.34 -31.10
N ASN A 82 -12.17 3.90 -31.99
CA ASN A 82 -10.76 3.70 -31.66
C ASN A 82 -10.09 5.00 -31.21
N ALA A 83 -10.47 6.15 -31.75
CA ALA A 83 -9.99 7.45 -31.28
C ALA A 83 -10.47 7.76 -29.84
N GLN A 84 -11.74 7.48 -29.54
CA GLN A 84 -12.28 7.64 -28.19
C GLN A 84 -11.60 6.70 -27.18
N VAL A 85 -11.37 5.44 -27.56
CA VAL A 85 -10.64 4.47 -26.73
C VAL A 85 -9.21 4.95 -26.45
N ARG A 86 -8.50 5.49 -27.44
CA ARG A 86 -7.16 6.07 -27.23
C ARG A 86 -7.21 7.24 -26.24
N ALA A 87 -8.19 8.13 -26.38
CA ALA A 87 -8.36 9.26 -25.46
C ALA A 87 -8.67 8.78 -24.03
N PHE A 88 -9.59 7.84 -23.87
CA PHE A 88 -9.90 7.21 -22.59
C PHE A 88 -8.67 6.57 -21.95
N ASN A 89 -7.88 5.81 -22.73
CA ASN A 89 -6.66 5.17 -22.24
C ASN A 89 -5.61 6.16 -21.74
N GLN A 90 -5.53 7.35 -22.33
CA GLN A 90 -4.67 8.42 -21.83
C GLN A 90 -5.22 9.01 -20.52
N GLN A 91 -6.52 9.31 -20.50
CA GLN A 91 -7.18 9.88 -19.33
C GLN A 91 -7.13 8.95 -18.11
N ILE A 92 -7.32 7.64 -18.31
CA ILE A 92 -7.33 6.67 -17.21
C ILE A 92 -5.95 6.54 -16.56
N GLN A 93 -4.87 6.66 -17.33
CA GLN A 93 -3.51 6.72 -16.77
C GLN A 93 -3.33 7.93 -15.86
N GLY A 94 -3.84 9.10 -16.27
CA GLY A 94 -3.82 10.31 -15.43
C GLY A 94 -4.63 10.12 -14.14
N TYR A 95 -5.83 9.56 -14.25
CA TYR A 95 -6.68 9.26 -13.09
C TYR A 95 -6.00 8.29 -12.12
N THR A 96 -5.45 7.18 -12.61
CA THR A 96 -4.75 6.19 -11.76
C THR A 96 -3.55 6.81 -11.03
N LYS A 97 -2.76 7.66 -11.71
CA LYS A 97 -1.66 8.38 -11.06
C LYS A 97 -2.15 9.32 -9.96
N CYS A 98 -3.23 10.06 -10.22
CA CYS A 98 -3.83 10.97 -9.23
C CYS A 98 -4.31 10.22 -7.99
N ILE A 99 -5.04 9.12 -8.17
CA ILE A 99 -5.52 8.28 -7.06
C ILE A 99 -4.35 7.64 -6.31
N GLY A 100 -3.34 7.14 -7.02
CA GLY A 100 -2.13 6.58 -6.41
C GLY A 100 -1.45 7.59 -5.48
N ALA A 101 -1.19 8.81 -5.95
CA ALA A 101 -0.57 9.85 -5.14
C ALA A 101 -1.39 10.22 -3.88
N TYR A 102 -2.72 10.25 -4.00
CA TYR A 102 -3.61 10.45 -2.86
C TYR A 102 -3.47 9.31 -1.84
N MET A 103 -3.48 8.06 -2.30
CA MET A 103 -3.34 6.89 -1.43
C MET A 103 -1.96 6.82 -0.76
N ASP A 104 -0.89 7.13 -1.48
CA ASP A 104 0.47 7.14 -0.94
C ASP A 104 0.60 8.15 0.20
N THR A 105 0.04 9.35 0.00
CA THR A 105 0.01 10.40 1.03
C THR A 105 -0.83 9.96 2.23
N ALA A 106 -1.95 9.28 2.00
CA ALA A 106 -2.80 8.76 3.07
C ALA A 106 -2.16 7.66 3.90
N ASN A 107 -1.43 6.75 3.25
CA ASN A 107 -0.68 5.72 3.97
C ASN A 107 0.42 6.35 4.84
N ALA A 108 1.15 7.34 4.31
CA ALA A 108 2.16 8.06 5.08
C ALA A 108 1.56 8.80 6.29
N ASP A 109 0.37 9.37 6.15
CA ASP A 109 -0.36 10.00 7.25
C ASP A 109 -0.79 8.97 8.32
N ILE A 110 -1.29 7.81 7.90
CA ILE A 110 -1.66 6.70 8.81
C ILE A 110 -0.44 6.23 9.61
N GLU A 111 0.69 6.01 8.95
CA GLU A 111 1.94 5.61 9.61
C GLU A 111 2.38 6.65 10.65
N ARG A 112 2.28 7.95 10.30
CA ARG A 112 2.60 9.03 11.22
C ARG A 112 1.69 9.03 12.45
N ILE A 113 0.38 8.83 12.26
CA ILE A 113 -0.58 8.73 13.37
C ILE A 113 -0.24 7.54 14.25
N GLN A 114 -0.01 6.36 13.67
CA GLN A 114 0.34 5.15 14.40
C GLN A 114 1.61 5.33 15.23
N ALA A 115 2.64 5.99 14.68
CA ALA A 115 3.87 6.30 15.39
C ALA A 115 3.66 7.25 16.58
N ARG A 116 2.73 8.21 16.46
CA ARG A 116 2.38 9.11 17.58
C ARG A 116 1.58 8.39 18.66
N VAL A 117 0.65 7.52 18.26
CA VAL A 117 -0.13 6.70 19.20
C VAL A 117 0.78 5.75 19.98
N SER A 118 1.70 5.05 19.30
CA SER A 118 2.62 4.13 19.97
C SER A 118 3.54 4.86 20.97
N ALA A 119 4.02 6.05 20.62
CA ALA A 119 4.81 6.88 21.53
C ALA A 119 4.01 7.29 22.78
N ALA A 120 2.74 7.70 22.62
CA ALA A 120 1.88 8.06 23.75
C ALA A 120 1.59 6.86 24.67
N VAL A 121 1.36 5.67 24.10
CA VAL A 121 1.18 4.44 24.87
C VAL A 121 2.46 4.09 25.64
N ALA A 122 3.63 4.21 25.02
CA ALA A 122 4.90 3.97 25.68
C ALA A 122 5.14 4.93 26.86
N GLU A 123 4.82 6.23 26.68
CA GLU A 123 4.90 7.21 27.77
C GLU A 123 3.95 6.87 28.93
N ALA A 124 2.71 6.45 28.62
CA ALA A 124 1.73 6.08 29.63
C ALA A 124 2.16 4.84 30.44
N ASN A 125 2.79 3.86 29.79
CA ASN A 125 3.24 2.61 30.42
C ASN A 125 4.59 2.74 31.17
N ALA A 126 5.33 3.82 30.95
CA ALA A 126 6.59 4.08 31.65
C ALA A 126 6.38 4.76 33.03
N ARG A 127 5.12 4.97 33.43
CA ARG A 127 4.71 5.51 34.73
C ARG A 127 4.28 4.37 35.67
#